data_AF-A0A7Y2FCX6-F1
#
_entry.id   AF-A0A7Y2FCX6-F1
#
_cell.length_a   1.000
_cell.length_b   1.000
_cell.length_c   1.000
_cell.angle_alpha   90.00
_cell.angle_beta   90.00
_cell.angle_gamma   90.00
#
_symmetry.space_group_name_H-M   'P 1'
#
loop_
_entity.id
_entity.type
_entity.pdbx_description
1 polymer ?
#
loop_
_entity_poly.entity_id
_entity_poly.type
_entity_poly.pdbx_seq_one_letter_code
_entity_poly.pdbx_strand_id
1 'polypeptide(L)'
;MASRKRKHSAGQRSLRWQDRTLLIIGITLLSLVLLRIETAQADEQDWGLELSSGGVRSVQMALNTDVKVEVSGLVARTEVTQVFSNPGDMWAEGIYRFPLPDGAAVDRMQIKVGDRIIEGEIQERKAAKRVYQQALKKGVTAALVEQQKVNQFETRLANIGPGEEVRVVIGFLMNVKFEEGSFSLRLPMTFTPRFDAPGGMALAVPVPHPSLVASGSRLDHLLNVEFLINTGIGFAAIESHYHDVEIEATSSGYRVALLNNFELTDRDFELSWHPDLHTVPQSSLMTWDGGDAIYAQLMVVPPLPGALDHQ
;
A
#
# COMPACT_ATOMS: atom_id res chain seq x y z
N MET A 1 27.45 77.21 -5.04
CA MET A 1 26.54 76.06 -5.25
C MET A 1 26.99 75.28 -6.49
N ALA A 2 26.95 73.95 -6.43
CA ALA A 2 27.28 72.96 -7.46
C ALA A 2 28.77 72.66 -7.76
N SER A 3 29.30 71.70 -6.99
CA SER A 3 30.57 70.98 -7.18
C SER A 3 30.47 69.93 -8.31
N ARG A 4 31.54 69.82 -9.10
CA ARG A 4 31.65 69.04 -10.34
C ARG A 4 32.16 67.62 -10.03
N LYS A 5 31.27 66.60 -10.08
CA LYS A 5 31.61 65.17 -10.04
C LYS A 5 32.21 64.69 -11.37
N ARG A 6 33.23 63.82 -11.32
CA ARG A 6 33.63 62.73 -12.27
C ARG A 6 35.06 62.29 -11.88
N LYS A 7 35.49 61.02 -11.86
CA LYS A 7 34.98 59.68 -12.23
C LYS A 7 35.80 58.67 -11.40
N HIS A 8 35.18 57.64 -10.84
CA HIS A 8 35.90 56.44 -10.39
C HIS A 8 36.08 55.51 -11.60
N SER A 9 37.33 55.09 -11.83
CA SER A 9 37.74 54.07 -12.79
C SER A 9 37.41 52.69 -12.22
N ALA A 10 36.52 51.93 -12.90
CA ALA A 10 36.29 50.53 -12.61
C ALA A 10 37.26 49.69 -13.45
N GLY A 11 38.33 49.20 -12.82
CA GLY A 11 39.29 48.30 -13.46
C GLY A 11 38.64 46.95 -13.77
N GLN A 12 38.54 46.60 -15.05
CA GLN A 12 38.21 45.24 -15.49
C GLN A 12 39.38 44.32 -15.09
N ARG A 13 39.19 43.54 -14.01
CA ARG A 13 40.10 42.45 -13.66
C ARG A 13 39.93 41.33 -14.68
N SER A 14 40.92 41.15 -15.55
CA SER A 14 41.01 39.97 -16.42
C SER A 14 41.24 38.73 -15.55
N LEU A 15 40.38 37.72 -15.72
CA LEU A 15 40.52 36.44 -15.03
C LEU A 15 41.87 35.80 -15.37
N ARG A 16 42.62 35.37 -14.35
CA ARG A 16 43.90 34.69 -14.54
C ARG A 16 43.61 33.32 -15.18
N TRP A 17 44.54 32.79 -15.96
CA TRP A 17 44.33 31.53 -16.71
C TRP A 17 43.89 30.36 -15.82
N GLN A 18 44.34 30.34 -14.56
CA GLN A 18 43.92 29.39 -13.53
C GLN A 18 42.45 29.53 -13.11
N ASP A 19 41.88 30.73 -13.16
CA ASP A 19 40.46 30.95 -12.85
C ASP A 19 39.55 30.43 -13.98
N ARG A 20 40.06 30.46 -15.22
CA ARG A 20 39.35 29.97 -16.41
C ARG A 20 39.30 28.43 -16.43
N THR A 21 40.36 27.75 -16.00
CA THR A 21 40.37 26.29 -15.90
C THR A 21 39.44 25.80 -14.78
N LEU A 22 39.40 26.49 -13.64
CA LEU A 22 38.46 26.17 -12.56
C LEU A 22 37.00 26.40 -12.95
N LEU A 23 36.70 27.46 -13.70
CA LEU A 23 35.34 27.70 -14.22
C LEU A 23 34.91 26.64 -15.22
N ILE A 24 35.80 26.21 -16.12
CA ILE A 24 35.48 25.15 -17.09
C ILE A 24 35.19 23.84 -16.35
N ILE A 25 36.04 23.45 -15.39
CA ILE A 25 35.84 22.25 -14.57
C ILE A 25 34.50 22.32 -13.81
N GLY A 26 34.20 23.47 -13.20
CA GLY A 26 32.94 23.71 -12.50
C GLY A 26 31.72 23.60 -13.42
N ILE A 27 31.79 24.17 -14.63
CA ILE A 27 30.70 24.06 -15.62
C ILE A 27 30.54 22.62 -16.11
N THR A 28 31.63 21.89 -16.36
CA THR A 28 31.55 20.46 -16.74
C THR A 28 31.02 19.58 -15.61
N LEU A 29 31.39 19.85 -14.36
CA LEU A 29 30.83 19.16 -13.20
C LEU A 29 29.34 19.48 -13.01
N LEU A 30 28.96 20.75 -13.14
CA LEU A 30 27.56 21.18 -13.06
C LEU A 30 26.73 20.58 -14.19
N SER A 31 27.25 20.52 -15.42
CA SER A 31 26.56 19.91 -16.56
C SER A 31 26.51 18.38 -16.45
N LEU A 32 27.53 17.72 -15.89
CA LEU A 32 27.46 16.29 -15.53
C LEU A 32 26.45 16.01 -14.43
N VAL A 33 26.32 16.91 -13.44
CA VAL A 33 25.28 16.83 -12.40
C VAL A 33 23.89 17.04 -13.01
N LEU A 34 23.71 18.03 -13.90
CA LEU A 34 22.45 18.27 -14.59
C LEU A 34 22.06 17.11 -15.53
N LEU A 35 23.02 16.51 -16.26
CA LEU A 35 22.77 15.31 -17.08
C LEU A 35 22.41 14.07 -16.26
N ARG A 36 22.83 13.98 -14.99
CA ARG A 36 22.42 12.89 -14.09
C ARG A 36 21.00 13.06 -13.56
N ILE A 37 20.51 14.30 -13.45
CA ILE A 37 19.16 14.61 -12.95
C ILE A 37 18.10 14.23 -13.99
N GLU A 38 18.38 14.34 -15.29
CA GLU A 38 17.40 14.00 -16.35
C GLU A 38 17.05 12.50 -16.43
N THR A 39 17.88 11.60 -15.87
CA THR A 39 17.57 10.15 -15.85
C THR A 39 16.86 9.67 -14.58
N ALA A 40 16.58 10.55 -13.62
CA ALA A 40 15.75 10.22 -12.47
C ALA A 40 14.28 10.57 -12.78
N GLN A 41 13.67 9.89 -13.76
CA GLN A 41 12.21 9.81 -13.76
C GLN A 41 11.82 8.98 -12.55
N ALA A 42 11.28 9.63 -11.52
CA ALA A 42 10.52 8.94 -10.51
C ALA A 42 9.41 8.16 -11.24
N ASP A 43 9.42 6.84 -11.10
CA ASP A 43 8.32 5.98 -11.54
C ASP A 43 7.13 6.38 -10.65
N GLU A 44 6.30 7.31 -11.12
CA GLU A 44 5.11 7.80 -10.42
C GLU A 44 4.14 6.61 -10.32
N GLN A 45 4.28 5.85 -9.24
CA GLN A 45 3.60 4.58 -9.08
C GLN A 45 2.20 4.83 -8.52
N ASP A 46 1.23 4.92 -9.42
CA ASP A 46 -0.17 5.06 -9.08
C ASP A 46 -0.77 3.73 -8.63
N TRP A 47 -1.37 3.74 -7.44
CA TRP A 47 -2.07 2.62 -6.84
C TRP A 47 -3.58 2.75 -7.04
N GLY A 48 -4.30 1.63 -6.93
CA GLY A 48 -5.73 1.61 -7.24
C GLY A 48 -5.98 1.30 -8.71
N LEU A 49 -7.01 1.89 -9.31
CA LEU A 49 -7.42 1.59 -10.69
C LEU A 49 -7.08 2.76 -11.62
N GLU A 50 -6.07 2.58 -12.47
CA GLU A 50 -5.80 3.51 -13.57
C GLU A 50 -6.70 3.18 -14.75
N LEU A 51 -7.57 4.09 -15.17
CA LEU A 51 -8.38 3.96 -16.37
C LEU A 51 -7.73 4.69 -17.55
N SER A 52 -7.86 4.11 -18.75
CA SER A 52 -7.50 4.75 -20.01
C SER A 52 -8.67 4.72 -20.98
N SER A 53 -9.11 5.90 -21.43
CA SER A 53 -10.17 6.06 -22.42
C SER A 53 -9.82 7.16 -23.42
N GLY A 54 -9.90 6.88 -24.72
CA GLY A 54 -9.58 7.86 -25.77
C GLY A 54 -8.14 8.42 -25.71
N GLY A 55 -7.20 7.70 -25.10
CA GLY A 55 -5.81 8.15 -24.88
C GLY A 55 -5.60 9.01 -23.63
N VAL A 56 -6.66 9.38 -22.91
CA VAL A 56 -6.59 10.05 -21.61
C VAL A 56 -6.47 8.98 -20.52
N ARG A 57 -5.62 9.23 -19.52
CA ARG A 57 -5.46 8.36 -18.35
C ARG A 57 -5.94 9.07 -17.09
N SER A 58 -6.58 8.34 -16.18
CA SER A 58 -7.03 8.84 -14.89
C SER A 58 -6.94 7.76 -13.82
N VAL A 59 -6.45 8.12 -12.64
CA VAL A 59 -6.42 7.23 -11.47
C VAL A 59 -7.76 7.36 -10.74
N GLN A 60 -8.39 6.22 -10.49
CA GLN A 60 -9.63 6.11 -9.73
C GLN A 60 -9.33 5.64 -8.32
N MET A 61 -9.88 6.36 -7.34
CA MET A 61 -9.91 5.92 -5.94
C MET A 61 -11.07 4.96 -5.73
N ALA A 62 -10.90 4.01 -4.83
CA ALA A 62 -11.97 3.08 -4.47
C ALA A 62 -13.11 3.84 -3.78
N LEU A 63 -14.34 3.71 -4.26
CA LEU A 63 -15.55 4.25 -3.64
C LEU A 63 -15.81 3.60 -2.28
N ASN A 64 -15.49 2.31 -2.16
CA ASN A 64 -15.57 1.54 -0.92
C ASN A 64 -14.38 0.58 -0.83
N THR A 65 -13.82 0.47 0.37
CA THR A 65 -12.82 -0.52 0.75
C THR A 65 -13.31 -1.27 1.98
N ASP A 66 -13.51 -2.58 1.84
CA ASP A 66 -13.83 -3.50 2.94
C ASP A 66 -12.62 -4.39 3.20
N VAL A 67 -12.16 -4.45 4.44
CA VAL A 67 -11.01 -5.24 4.84
C VAL A 67 -11.40 -6.19 5.97
N LYS A 68 -11.18 -7.48 5.74
CA LYS A 68 -11.36 -8.53 6.75
C LYS A 68 -10.02 -9.17 7.04
N VAL A 69 -9.65 -9.21 8.31
CA VAL A 69 -8.40 -9.79 8.77
C VAL A 69 -8.70 -10.86 9.80
N GLU A 70 -8.20 -12.06 9.57
CA GLU A 70 -8.20 -13.13 10.56
C GLU A 70 -6.77 -13.39 11.02
N VAL A 71 -6.51 -13.12 12.30
CA VAL A 71 -5.19 -13.26 12.91
C VAL A 71 -5.13 -14.57 13.69
N SER A 72 -4.12 -15.39 13.44
CA SER A 72 -3.83 -16.61 14.20
C SER A 72 -2.33 -16.69 14.49
N GLY A 73 -1.96 -16.41 15.75
CA GLY A 73 -0.57 -16.31 16.17
C GLY A 73 0.19 -15.20 15.42
N LEU A 74 1.24 -15.58 14.69
CA LEU A 74 2.11 -14.65 13.95
C LEU A 74 1.73 -14.47 12.48
N VAL A 75 0.57 -14.98 12.06
CA VAL A 75 0.09 -14.91 10.67
C VAL A 75 -1.30 -14.31 10.64
N ALA A 76 -1.55 -13.46 9.66
CA ALA A 76 -2.85 -12.87 9.38
C ALA A 76 -3.29 -13.22 7.95
N ARG A 77 -4.51 -13.73 7.81
CA ARG A 77 -5.19 -13.87 6.52
C ARG A 77 -6.03 -12.62 6.30
N THR A 78 -5.76 -11.93 5.20
CA THR A 78 -6.40 -10.66 4.87
C THR A 78 -7.15 -10.79 3.55
N GLU A 79 -8.40 -10.37 3.55
CA GLU A 79 -9.21 -10.16 2.35
C GLU A 79 -9.52 -8.67 2.22
N VAL A 80 -9.19 -8.09 1.08
CA VAL A 80 -9.52 -6.70 0.74
C VAL A 80 -10.46 -6.70 -0.44
N THR A 81 -11.62 -6.06 -0.27
CA THR A 81 -12.58 -5.80 -1.34
C THR A 81 -12.60 -4.31 -1.64
N GLN A 82 -12.30 -3.93 -2.89
CA GLN A 82 -12.34 -2.56 -3.37
C GLN A 82 -13.34 -2.39 -4.50
N VAL A 83 -14.11 -1.32 -4.44
CA VAL A 83 -15.10 -0.97 -5.46
C VAL A 83 -14.70 0.32 -6.16
N PHE A 84 -14.62 0.30 -7.48
CA PHE A 84 -14.33 1.46 -8.32
C PHE A 84 -15.45 1.65 -9.34
N SER A 85 -15.48 2.79 -10.02
CA SER A 85 -16.35 3.02 -11.17
C SER A 85 -15.59 3.69 -12.32
N ASN A 86 -16.09 3.53 -13.54
CA ASN A 86 -15.70 4.40 -14.65
C ASN A 86 -16.61 5.64 -14.67
N PRO A 87 -16.15 6.83 -14.22
CA PRO A 87 -16.99 8.02 -14.18
C PRO A 87 -17.22 8.65 -15.58
N GLY A 88 -16.50 8.18 -16.60
CA GLY A 88 -16.58 8.69 -17.96
C GLY A 88 -17.82 8.21 -18.72
N ASP A 89 -18.06 8.84 -19.86
CA ASP A 89 -19.12 8.51 -20.83
C ASP A 89 -18.64 7.56 -21.95
N MET A 90 -17.37 7.16 -21.91
CA MET A 90 -16.73 6.28 -22.87
C MET A 90 -16.27 4.97 -22.24
N TRP A 91 -16.10 3.94 -23.07
CA TRP A 91 -15.45 2.70 -22.68
C TRP A 91 -13.99 2.92 -22.31
N ALA A 92 -13.51 2.23 -21.29
CA ALA A 92 -12.15 2.33 -20.78
C ALA A 92 -11.46 0.96 -20.69
N GLU A 93 -10.15 0.98 -20.81
CA GLU A 93 -9.27 -0.08 -20.30
C GLU A 93 -8.78 0.32 -18.91
N GLY A 94 -8.40 -0.67 -18.09
CA GLY A 94 -7.97 -0.43 -16.71
C GLY A 94 -6.68 -1.16 -16.36
N ILE A 95 -5.88 -0.60 -15.47
CA ILE A 95 -4.79 -1.29 -14.80
C ILE A 95 -5.00 -1.13 -13.30
N TYR A 96 -5.34 -2.23 -12.64
CA TYR A 96 -5.45 -2.29 -11.20
C TYR A 96 -4.10 -2.63 -10.57
N ARG A 97 -3.68 -1.88 -9.54
CA ARG A 97 -2.45 -2.10 -8.80
C ARG A 97 -2.71 -2.11 -7.30
N PHE A 98 -2.33 -3.21 -6.65
CA PHE A 98 -2.41 -3.37 -5.20
C PHE A 98 -1.01 -3.50 -4.59
N PRO A 99 -0.66 -2.67 -3.59
CA PRO A 99 0.58 -2.84 -2.84
C PRO A 99 0.40 -3.94 -1.81
N LEU A 100 1.32 -4.89 -1.83
CA LEU A 100 1.34 -5.96 -0.84
C LEU A 100 2.26 -5.54 0.32
N PRO A 101 1.88 -5.83 1.58
CA PRO A 101 2.81 -5.72 2.70
C PRO A 101 4.06 -6.59 2.47
N ASP A 102 5.17 -6.21 3.09
CA ASP A 102 6.41 -6.98 2.96
C ASP A 102 6.23 -8.39 3.52
N GLY A 103 6.64 -9.39 2.74
CA GLY A 103 6.47 -10.81 3.09
C GLY A 103 5.05 -11.36 2.87
N ALA A 104 4.14 -10.57 2.30
CA ALA A 104 2.79 -11.05 2.01
C ALA A 104 2.77 -12.02 0.80
N ALA A 105 1.88 -13.00 0.87
CA ALA A 105 1.67 -14.00 -0.17
C ALA A 105 0.21 -14.01 -0.61
N VAL A 106 -0.06 -13.65 -1.88
CA VAL A 106 -1.41 -13.66 -2.46
C VAL A 106 -1.80 -15.10 -2.78
N ASP A 107 -2.99 -15.51 -2.35
CA ASP A 107 -3.56 -16.83 -2.63
C ASP A 107 -4.83 -16.77 -3.49
N ARG A 108 -5.50 -15.62 -3.55
CA ARG A 108 -6.73 -15.46 -4.33
C ARG A 108 -6.89 -14.05 -4.89
N MET A 109 -7.40 -13.96 -6.10
CA MET A 109 -7.87 -12.70 -6.68
C MET A 109 -9.10 -12.93 -7.54
N GLN A 110 -10.13 -12.10 -7.34
CA GLN A 110 -11.33 -12.09 -8.16
C GLN A 110 -11.67 -10.65 -8.52
N ILE A 111 -11.98 -10.41 -9.79
CA ILE A 111 -12.40 -9.10 -10.28
C ILE A 111 -13.74 -9.25 -10.97
N LYS A 112 -14.72 -8.45 -10.58
CA LYS A 112 -16.02 -8.37 -11.24
C LYS A 112 -16.18 -7.01 -11.91
N VAL A 113 -16.47 -7.01 -13.21
CA VAL A 113 -16.75 -5.80 -14.00
C VAL A 113 -18.16 -5.91 -14.56
N GLY A 114 -19.10 -5.14 -14.00
CA GLY A 114 -20.53 -5.34 -14.25
C GLY A 114 -20.97 -6.77 -13.90
N ASP A 115 -21.56 -7.51 -14.83
CA ASP A 115 -21.95 -8.91 -14.62
C ASP A 115 -20.84 -9.93 -14.89
N ARG A 116 -19.65 -9.48 -15.32
CA ARG A 116 -18.55 -10.35 -15.74
C ARG A 116 -17.63 -10.62 -14.56
N ILE A 117 -17.45 -11.89 -14.20
CA ILE A 117 -16.49 -12.31 -13.18
C ILE A 117 -15.22 -12.79 -13.86
N ILE A 118 -14.09 -12.31 -13.38
CA ILE A 118 -12.76 -12.69 -13.80
C ILE A 118 -12.06 -13.26 -12.58
N GLU A 119 -11.91 -14.57 -12.54
CA GLU A 119 -11.13 -15.23 -11.50
C GLU A 119 -9.68 -15.25 -11.93
N GLY A 120 -8.83 -14.60 -11.14
CA GLY A 120 -7.40 -14.63 -11.32
C GLY A 120 -6.86 -15.95 -10.80
N GLU A 121 -6.71 -16.94 -11.68
CA GLU A 121 -5.79 -18.04 -11.38
C GLU A 121 -4.38 -17.42 -11.33
N ILE A 122 -3.71 -17.49 -10.19
CA ILE A 122 -2.38 -16.91 -9.99
C ILE A 122 -1.40 -17.75 -10.81
N GLN A 123 -1.22 -17.38 -12.08
CA GLN A 123 -0.36 -18.09 -13.01
C GLN A 123 0.98 -17.36 -13.17
N GLU A 124 2.04 -18.13 -13.41
CA GLU A 124 3.34 -17.56 -13.77
C GLU A 124 3.24 -16.64 -15.02
N ARG A 125 3.97 -15.52 -14.98
CA ARG A 125 4.00 -14.41 -15.93
C ARG A 125 3.89 -14.77 -17.43
N LYS A 126 4.45 -15.90 -17.86
CA LYS A 126 4.48 -16.31 -19.29
C LYS A 126 3.17 -16.94 -19.78
N ALA A 127 2.41 -17.59 -18.90
CA ALA A 127 1.15 -18.24 -19.25
C ALA A 127 0.03 -17.19 -19.39
N ALA A 128 -0.03 -16.26 -18.42
CA ALA A 128 -1.06 -15.23 -18.35
C ALA A 128 -1.08 -14.31 -19.59
N LYS A 129 0.11 -13.90 -20.10
CA LYS A 129 0.22 -13.03 -21.30
C LYS A 129 -0.38 -13.65 -22.58
N ARG A 130 -0.36 -14.98 -22.71
CA ARG A 130 -0.92 -15.68 -23.90
C ARG A 130 -2.45 -15.69 -23.86
N VAL A 131 -3.03 -15.92 -22.68
CA VAL A 131 -4.48 -15.94 -22.47
C VAL A 131 -5.09 -14.56 -22.74
N TYR A 132 -4.46 -13.49 -22.24
CA TYR A 132 -4.87 -12.10 -22.49
C TYR A 132 -4.93 -11.76 -23.99
N GLN A 133 -3.86 -12.06 -24.72
CA GLN A 133 -3.77 -11.76 -26.16
C GLN A 133 -4.78 -12.55 -26.99
N GLN A 134 -5.17 -13.75 -26.54
CA GLN A 134 -6.21 -14.54 -27.19
C GLN A 134 -7.61 -13.99 -26.94
N ALA A 135 -7.87 -13.50 -25.72
CA ALA A 135 -9.17 -12.95 -25.35
C ALA A 135 -9.41 -11.54 -25.95
N LEU A 136 -8.37 -10.68 -26.01
CA LEU A 136 -8.41 -9.40 -26.72
C LEU A 136 -8.84 -9.56 -28.19
N LYS A 137 -8.28 -10.58 -28.87
CA LYS A 137 -8.62 -10.92 -30.26
C LYS A 137 -10.05 -11.44 -30.45
N LYS A 138 -10.68 -11.93 -29.38
CA LYS A 138 -12.04 -12.47 -29.41
C LYS A 138 -13.10 -11.42 -29.02
N GLY A 139 -12.70 -10.20 -28.69
CA GLY A 139 -13.62 -9.16 -28.17
C GLY A 139 -14.24 -9.53 -26.81
N VAL A 140 -13.68 -10.53 -26.14
CA VAL A 140 -14.10 -10.98 -24.81
C VAL A 140 -13.26 -10.23 -23.79
N THR A 141 -13.90 -9.66 -22.78
CA THR A 141 -13.21 -9.04 -21.64
C THR A 141 -12.29 -10.05 -20.98
N ALA A 142 -10.99 -9.77 -21.00
CA ALA A 142 -9.96 -10.57 -20.36
C ALA A 142 -9.33 -9.74 -19.25
N ALA A 143 -9.10 -10.34 -18.07
CA ALA A 143 -8.11 -9.81 -17.16
C ALA A 143 -6.81 -10.60 -17.23
N LEU A 144 -5.70 -9.89 -17.07
CA LEU A 144 -4.36 -10.44 -17.00
C LEU A 144 -3.79 -10.11 -15.63
N VAL A 145 -3.71 -11.10 -14.74
CA VAL A 145 -3.07 -10.96 -13.43
C VAL A 145 -1.56 -11.21 -13.60
N GLU A 146 -0.73 -10.21 -13.31
CA GLU A 146 0.72 -10.30 -13.36
C GLU A 146 1.34 -9.71 -12.08
N GLN A 147 2.25 -10.45 -11.45
CA GLN A 147 3.16 -9.89 -10.46
C GLN A 147 4.28 -9.13 -11.20
N GLN A 148 4.30 -7.79 -11.11
CA GLN A 148 5.32 -6.95 -11.78
C GLN A 148 6.61 -6.82 -10.98
N LYS A 149 6.51 -6.59 -9.65
CA LYS A 149 7.62 -6.35 -8.71
C LYS A 149 7.48 -7.24 -7.46
N VAL A 150 8.57 -7.40 -6.70
CA VAL A 150 8.51 -7.96 -5.33
C VAL A 150 7.55 -7.07 -4.54
N ASN A 151 6.48 -7.65 -3.98
CA ASN A 151 5.44 -6.94 -3.20
C ASN A 151 4.43 -6.06 -4.00
N GLN A 152 4.21 -6.34 -5.29
CA GLN A 152 3.16 -5.66 -6.07
C GLN A 152 2.35 -6.64 -6.94
N PHE A 153 1.02 -6.49 -6.90
CA PHE A 153 0.11 -7.16 -7.82
C PHE A 153 -0.47 -6.16 -8.83
N GLU A 154 -0.40 -6.51 -10.13
CA GLU A 154 -0.99 -5.73 -11.21
C GLU A 154 -2.00 -6.59 -11.97
N THR A 155 -3.13 -6.02 -12.36
CA THR A 155 -4.08 -6.68 -13.25
C THR A 155 -4.61 -5.74 -14.31
N ARG A 156 -4.47 -6.13 -15.58
CA ARG A 156 -5.04 -5.37 -16.70
C ARG A 156 -6.49 -5.79 -16.92
N LEU A 157 -7.36 -4.82 -17.13
CA LEU A 157 -8.79 -4.93 -17.37
C LEU A 157 -9.12 -4.29 -18.72
N ALA A 158 -10.08 -4.84 -19.44
CA ALA A 158 -10.51 -4.30 -20.73
C ALA A 158 -12.04 -4.17 -20.78
N ASN A 159 -12.51 -3.23 -21.60
CA ASN A 159 -13.93 -3.01 -21.87
C ASN A 159 -14.74 -2.70 -20.60
N ILE A 160 -14.32 -1.69 -19.83
CA ILE A 160 -15.09 -1.12 -18.71
C ILE A 160 -16.01 -0.05 -19.29
N GLY A 161 -17.32 -0.27 -19.27
CA GLY A 161 -18.33 0.62 -19.82
C GLY A 161 -18.51 1.91 -19.02
N PRO A 162 -19.21 2.91 -19.58
CA PRO A 162 -19.56 4.15 -18.88
C PRO A 162 -20.37 3.88 -17.61
N GLY A 163 -19.97 4.46 -16.48
CA GLY A 163 -20.62 4.27 -15.18
C GLY A 163 -20.49 2.86 -14.58
N GLU A 164 -19.77 1.94 -15.24
CA GLU A 164 -19.69 0.54 -14.82
C GLU A 164 -18.83 0.38 -13.56
N GLU A 165 -19.29 -0.45 -12.62
CA GLU A 165 -18.58 -0.80 -11.39
C GLU A 165 -17.50 -1.87 -11.66
N VAL A 166 -16.34 -1.69 -11.05
CA VAL A 166 -15.26 -2.68 -10.95
C VAL A 166 -15.09 -3.04 -9.48
N ARG A 167 -15.40 -4.29 -9.12
CA ARG A 167 -15.17 -4.84 -7.79
C ARG A 167 -13.99 -5.78 -7.80
N VAL A 168 -12.97 -5.50 -7.00
CA VAL A 168 -11.77 -6.32 -6.85
C VAL A 168 -11.75 -6.92 -5.46
N VAL A 169 -11.58 -8.24 -5.36
CA VAL A 169 -11.36 -8.98 -4.12
C VAL A 169 -9.98 -9.61 -4.19
N ILE A 170 -9.10 -9.28 -3.25
CA ILE A 170 -7.76 -9.87 -3.13
C ILE A 170 -7.60 -10.51 -1.75
N GLY A 171 -7.17 -11.77 -1.74
CA GLY A 171 -6.87 -12.55 -0.54
C GLY A 171 -5.38 -12.85 -0.44
N PHE A 172 -4.77 -12.54 0.71
CA PHE A 172 -3.36 -12.78 0.96
C PHE A 172 -3.07 -13.10 2.42
N LEU A 173 -1.96 -13.77 2.67
CA LEU A 173 -1.37 -13.96 3.99
C LEU A 173 -0.32 -12.89 4.24
N MET A 174 -0.19 -12.42 5.48
CA MET A 174 0.88 -11.52 5.91
C MET A 174 1.36 -11.88 7.33
N ASN A 175 2.57 -11.46 7.66
CA ASN A 175 3.14 -11.68 8.99
C ASN A 175 2.61 -10.62 9.97
N VAL A 176 2.28 -11.08 11.18
CA VAL A 176 2.10 -10.21 12.35
C VAL A 176 3.46 -9.96 12.97
N LYS A 177 3.79 -8.70 13.27
CA LYS A 177 5.03 -8.37 13.96
C LYS A 177 4.87 -8.66 15.45
N PHE A 178 5.93 -9.17 16.07
CA PHE A 178 6.00 -9.32 17.51
C PHE A 178 7.34 -8.75 18.00
N GLU A 179 7.29 -7.59 18.62
CA GLU A 179 8.46 -6.81 19.07
C GLU A 179 8.15 -6.25 20.46
N GLU A 180 9.16 -6.23 21.34
CA GLU A 180 9.04 -5.70 22.71
C GLU A 180 7.85 -6.26 23.53
N GLY A 181 7.46 -7.50 23.25
CA GLY A 181 6.34 -8.17 23.93
C GLY A 181 4.96 -7.76 23.43
N SER A 182 4.86 -7.01 22.33
CA SER A 182 3.61 -6.57 21.72
C SER A 182 3.46 -7.10 20.31
N PHE A 183 2.23 -7.40 19.91
CA PHE A 183 1.89 -7.70 18.53
C PHE A 183 1.48 -6.43 17.79
N SER A 184 1.85 -6.30 16.52
CA SER A 184 1.36 -5.21 15.68
C SER A 184 1.12 -5.64 14.24
N LEU A 185 0.10 -5.02 13.64
CA LEU A 185 -0.25 -5.18 12.24
C LEU A 185 -0.65 -3.83 11.66
N ARG A 186 -0.03 -3.46 10.54
CA ARG A 186 -0.36 -2.26 9.77
C ARG A 186 -0.87 -2.64 8.38
N LEU A 187 -2.01 -2.07 8.01
CA LEU A 187 -2.58 -2.13 6.68
C LEU A 187 -2.43 -0.76 6.00
N PRO A 188 -1.66 -0.65 4.92
CA PRO A 188 -1.57 0.59 4.17
C PRO A 188 -2.90 0.84 3.46
N MET A 189 -3.64 1.87 3.87
CA MET A 189 -4.93 2.24 3.27
C MET A 189 -4.78 3.48 2.39
N THR A 190 -3.81 4.33 2.70
CA THR A 190 -3.41 5.42 1.82
C THR A 190 -2.28 4.99 0.93
N PHE A 191 -2.57 4.89 -0.34
CA PHE A 191 -1.56 4.53 -1.31
C PHE A 191 -0.89 5.79 -1.86
N THR A 192 -0.01 6.37 -1.04
CA THR A 192 0.91 7.42 -1.51
C THR A 192 2.05 6.78 -2.33
N PRO A 193 2.61 7.46 -3.34
CA PRO A 193 3.80 6.98 -4.02
C PRO A 193 4.91 6.75 -2.98
N ARG A 194 5.42 5.51 -2.87
CA ARG A 194 6.62 5.26 -2.04
C ARG A 194 7.80 5.94 -2.73
N PHE A 195 8.44 6.88 -2.04
CA PHE A 195 9.67 7.50 -2.53
C PHE A 195 10.82 6.50 -2.35
N ASP A 196 11.17 5.78 -3.41
CA ASP A 196 12.44 5.06 -3.48
C ASP A 196 13.56 6.10 -3.71
N ALA A 197 14.17 6.59 -2.63
CA ALA A 197 15.33 7.48 -2.73
C ALA A 197 16.50 6.73 -3.39
N PRO A 198 16.97 7.11 -4.59
CA PRO A 198 18.15 6.48 -5.18
C PRO A 198 19.38 7.05 -4.48
N GLY A 199 19.91 6.31 -3.51
CA GLY A 199 21.18 6.63 -2.86
C GLY A 199 21.05 7.69 -1.75
N GLY A 200 21.54 7.33 -0.56
CA GLY A 200 21.44 8.15 0.64
C GLY A 200 21.99 9.55 0.46
N MET A 201 21.10 10.54 0.58
CA MET A 201 21.28 11.77 1.36
C MET A 201 19.92 12.42 1.49
N ALA A 202 19.34 12.33 2.69
CA ALA A 202 18.07 12.96 3.03
C ALA A 202 18.25 14.49 3.02
N LEU A 203 17.77 15.14 1.96
CA LEU A 203 17.30 16.52 2.06
C LEU A 203 15.79 16.45 2.21
N ALA A 204 15.30 16.86 3.37
CA ALA A 204 13.89 16.95 3.68
C ALA A 204 13.21 17.96 2.75
N VAL A 205 12.75 17.49 1.59
CA VAL A 205 11.74 18.18 0.80
C VAL A 205 10.40 17.88 1.46
N PRO A 206 9.55 18.87 1.76
CA PRO A 206 8.20 18.60 2.23
C PRO A 206 7.50 17.76 1.17
N VAL A 207 7.09 16.56 1.53
CA VAL A 207 6.22 15.75 0.68
C VAL A 207 4.95 16.59 0.46
N PRO A 208 4.60 16.97 -0.78
CA PRO A 208 3.27 17.51 -1.02
C PRO A 208 2.31 16.36 -0.72
N HIS A 209 1.64 16.40 0.43
CA HIS A 209 0.53 15.51 0.68
C HIS A 209 -0.46 15.70 -0.49
N PRO A 210 -0.79 14.66 -1.28
CA PRO A 210 -1.91 14.77 -2.18
C PRO A 210 -3.10 15.13 -1.31
N SER A 211 -3.72 16.27 -1.61
CA SER A 211 -4.99 16.64 -1.00
C SER A 211 -6.02 15.66 -1.54
N LEU A 212 -6.20 14.57 -0.82
CA LEU A 212 -7.35 13.71 -1.03
C LEU A 212 -8.55 14.50 -0.51
N VAL A 213 -9.58 14.59 -1.36
CA VAL A 213 -10.84 15.32 -1.18
C VAL A 213 -10.82 16.78 -1.71
N ALA A 214 -11.38 16.95 -2.92
CA ALA A 214 -12.16 18.15 -3.21
C ALA A 214 -13.41 18.11 -2.31
N SER A 215 -13.61 19.16 -1.50
CA SER A 215 -14.64 19.31 -0.46
C SER A 215 -16.11 19.28 -0.95
N GLY A 216 -16.51 18.26 -1.71
CA GLY A 216 -17.81 18.16 -2.36
C GLY A 216 -18.65 16.92 -2.02
N SER A 217 -18.05 15.77 -1.66
CA SER A 217 -18.80 14.58 -1.24
C SER A 217 -18.12 13.90 -0.06
N ARG A 218 -18.72 14.00 1.13
CA ARG A 218 -18.22 13.39 2.37
C ARG A 218 -18.50 11.88 2.45
N LEU A 219 -19.11 11.28 1.42
CA LEU A 219 -19.58 9.88 1.43
C LEU A 219 -18.90 9.02 0.35
N ASP A 220 -17.86 9.52 -0.29
CA ASP A 220 -17.12 8.81 -1.31
C ASP A 220 -15.81 8.33 -0.65
N HIS A 221 -15.40 7.07 -0.88
CA HIS A 221 -14.17 6.44 -0.35
C HIS A 221 -14.27 5.89 1.08
N LEU A 222 -15.37 5.22 1.38
CA LEU A 222 -15.64 4.63 2.69
C LEU A 222 -14.73 3.43 2.98
N LEU A 223 -14.27 3.34 4.22
CA LEU A 223 -13.48 2.27 4.78
C LEU A 223 -14.33 1.46 5.76
N ASN A 224 -14.33 0.15 5.59
CA ASN A 224 -14.77 -0.80 6.60
C ASN A 224 -13.62 -1.74 6.94
N VAL A 225 -13.39 -1.99 8.22
CA VAL A 225 -12.31 -2.86 8.69
C VAL A 225 -12.82 -3.72 9.84
N GLU A 226 -12.57 -5.02 9.73
CA GLU A 226 -12.90 -6.02 10.74
C GLU A 226 -11.70 -6.95 10.95
N PHE A 227 -11.28 -7.08 12.20
CA PHE A 227 -10.28 -8.02 12.66
C PHE A 227 -10.94 -9.08 13.54
N LEU A 228 -10.64 -10.34 13.26
CA LEU A 228 -10.89 -11.48 14.12
C LEU A 228 -9.54 -11.97 14.62
N ILE A 229 -9.23 -11.71 15.89
CA ILE A 229 -8.00 -12.19 16.52
C ILE A 229 -8.31 -13.49 17.23
N ASN A 230 -7.90 -14.60 16.62
CA ASN A 230 -8.00 -15.92 17.22
C ASN A 230 -6.87 -16.10 18.24
N THR A 231 -7.24 -16.25 19.50
CA THR A 231 -6.31 -16.40 20.63
C THR A 231 -6.94 -17.22 21.75
N GLY A 232 -6.17 -18.13 22.35
CA GLY A 232 -6.53 -18.77 23.62
C GLY A 232 -5.93 -18.07 24.85
N ILE A 233 -5.25 -16.94 24.64
CA ILE A 233 -4.62 -16.14 25.70
C ILE A 233 -5.29 -14.76 25.71
N GLY A 234 -5.53 -14.24 26.92
CA GLY A 234 -6.08 -12.90 27.10
C GLY A 234 -5.07 -11.80 26.73
N PHE A 235 -5.59 -10.65 26.31
CA PHE A 235 -4.79 -9.46 26.07
C PHE A 235 -5.00 -8.44 27.18
N ALA A 236 -3.90 -7.84 27.65
CA ALA A 236 -3.93 -6.73 28.61
C ALA A 236 -4.46 -5.44 27.95
N ALA A 237 -4.18 -5.26 26.65
CA ALA A 237 -4.65 -4.12 25.86
C ALA A 237 -4.75 -4.48 24.38
N ILE A 238 -5.75 -3.92 23.70
CA ILE A 238 -5.89 -3.90 22.24
C ILE A 238 -6.14 -2.43 21.85
N GLU A 239 -5.31 -1.89 20.97
CA GLU A 239 -5.26 -0.47 20.67
C GLU A 239 -5.21 -0.26 19.15
N SER A 240 -6.08 0.62 18.66
CA SER A 240 -6.02 1.17 17.30
C SER A 240 -5.39 2.56 17.36
N HIS A 241 -4.39 2.82 16.52
CA HIS A 241 -3.62 4.07 16.58
C HIS A 241 -4.27 5.23 15.82
N TYR A 242 -5.10 4.93 14.83
CA TYR A 242 -5.57 5.92 13.86
C TYR A 242 -7.09 5.95 13.66
N HIS A 243 -7.82 4.97 14.22
CA HIS A 243 -9.26 4.84 14.05
C HIS A 243 -9.94 4.45 15.36
N ASP A 244 -11.13 4.98 15.60
CA ASP A 244 -11.97 4.53 16.71
C ASP A 244 -12.54 3.15 16.41
N VAL A 245 -12.37 2.22 17.35
CA VAL A 245 -12.78 0.82 17.19
C VAL A 245 -13.64 0.35 18.35
N GLU A 246 -14.58 -0.53 18.04
CA GLU A 246 -15.28 -1.36 19.01
C GLU A 246 -14.54 -2.70 19.14
N ILE A 247 -14.35 -3.16 20.38
CA ILE A 247 -13.63 -4.39 20.71
C ILE A 247 -14.57 -5.29 21.51
N GLU A 248 -14.85 -6.47 20.97
CA GLU A 248 -15.76 -7.46 21.55
C GLU A 248 -15.01 -8.76 21.81
N ALA A 249 -15.10 -9.30 23.02
CA ALA A 249 -14.61 -10.65 23.31
C ALA A 249 -15.54 -11.68 22.65
N THR A 250 -14.96 -12.69 22.01
CA THR A 250 -15.67 -13.80 21.35
C THR A 250 -15.30 -15.13 22.00
N SER A 251 -15.91 -16.23 21.56
CA SER A 251 -15.57 -17.58 22.08
C SER A 251 -14.15 -18.05 21.73
N SER A 252 -13.53 -17.45 20.71
CA SER A 252 -12.22 -17.85 20.17
C SER A 252 -11.17 -16.73 20.21
N GLY A 253 -11.45 -15.63 20.89
CA GLY A 253 -10.53 -14.49 21.02
C GLY A 253 -11.27 -13.16 21.01
N TYR A 254 -10.94 -12.27 20.07
CA TYR A 254 -11.48 -10.90 20.03
C TYR A 254 -11.90 -10.50 18.62
N ARG A 255 -13.01 -9.76 18.52
CA ARG A 255 -13.44 -9.07 17.32
C ARG A 255 -13.16 -7.57 17.50
N VAL A 256 -12.49 -6.97 16.54
CA VAL A 256 -12.23 -5.53 16.51
C VAL A 256 -12.80 -4.98 15.21
N ALA A 257 -13.70 -4.01 15.30
CA ALA A 257 -14.34 -3.40 14.15
C ALA A 257 -14.31 -1.87 14.28
N LEU A 258 -14.36 -1.16 13.16
CA LEU A 258 -14.54 0.30 13.20
C LEU A 258 -15.82 0.66 13.95
N LEU A 259 -15.74 1.65 14.83
CA LEU A 259 -16.90 2.14 15.57
C LEU A 259 -17.90 2.84 14.64
N ASN A 260 -17.39 3.50 13.60
CA ASN A 260 -18.18 4.23 12.61
C ASN A 260 -18.07 3.59 11.23
N ASN A 261 -19.21 3.33 10.58
CA ASN A 261 -19.28 2.76 9.23
C ASN A 261 -19.05 3.79 8.10
N PHE A 262 -18.67 5.02 8.45
CA PHE A 262 -18.45 6.13 7.50
C PHE A 262 -17.02 6.66 7.53
N GLU A 263 -16.08 5.84 7.97
CA GLU A 263 -14.67 6.21 8.02
C GLU A 263 -14.11 6.36 6.62
N LEU A 264 -13.19 7.30 6.41
CA LEU A 264 -12.59 7.55 5.10
C LEU A 264 -11.30 6.74 4.94
N THR A 265 -10.97 6.38 3.71
CA THR A 265 -9.70 5.72 3.36
C THR A 265 -8.56 6.75 3.26
N ASP A 266 -8.36 7.58 4.28
CA ASP A 266 -7.46 8.76 4.27
C ASP A 266 -6.17 8.60 5.10
N ARG A 267 -6.02 7.47 5.82
CA ARG A 267 -4.82 7.08 6.58
C ARG A 267 -4.71 5.57 6.73
N ASP A 268 -3.52 5.07 7.05
CA ASP A 268 -3.28 3.66 7.34
C ASP A 268 -4.05 3.17 8.57
N PHE A 269 -4.42 1.88 8.58
CA PHE A 269 -4.97 1.22 9.75
C PHE A 269 -3.86 0.49 10.49
N GLU A 270 -3.70 0.75 11.79
CA GLU A 270 -2.68 0.11 12.63
C GLU A 270 -3.28 -0.35 13.94
N LEU A 271 -3.15 -1.65 14.20
CA LEU A 271 -3.62 -2.32 15.40
C LEU A 271 -2.42 -2.90 16.15
N SER A 272 -2.37 -2.65 17.47
CA SER A 272 -1.41 -3.29 18.37
C SER A 272 -2.13 -3.94 19.54
N TRP A 273 -1.65 -5.09 19.97
CA TRP A 273 -2.22 -5.78 21.14
C TRP A 273 -1.14 -6.43 21.99
N HIS A 274 -1.36 -6.36 23.30
CA HIS A 274 -0.41 -6.80 24.31
C HIS A 274 -0.93 -8.07 25.00
N PRO A 275 -0.19 -9.19 24.97
CA PRO A 275 -0.50 -10.36 25.78
C PRO A 275 -0.55 -10.02 27.27
N ASP A 276 -1.50 -10.60 27.99
CA ASP A 276 -1.53 -10.56 29.45
C ASP A 276 -0.45 -11.50 29.98
N LEU A 277 0.80 -11.01 29.98
CA LEU A 277 1.97 -11.78 30.39
C LEU A 277 1.91 -12.08 31.90
N HIS A 278 2.02 -13.36 32.25
CA HIS A 278 2.11 -13.79 33.64
C HIS A 278 3.53 -14.23 34.02
N THR A 279 3.69 -14.58 35.30
CA THR A 279 4.95 -15.14 35.85
C THR A 279 5.23 -16.56 35.38
N VAL A 280 4.27 -17.24 34.74
CA VAL A 280 4.43 -18.55 34.12
C VAL A 280 4.20 -18.46 32.61
N PRO A 281 4.90 -19.26 31.80
CA PRO A 281 4.65 -19.32 30.36
C PRO A 281 3.20 -19.72 30.09
N GLN A 282 2.59 -19.08 29.10
CA GLN A 282 1.28 -19.46 28.60
C GLN A 282 1.42 -20.18 27.26
N SER A 283 0.45 -21.04 26.96
CA SER A 283 0.36 -21.65 25.64
C SER A 283 -1.07 -21.70 25.16
N SER A 284 -1.25 -21.57 23.85
CA SER A 284 -2.51 -21.73 23.18
C SER A 284 -2.33 -22.70 22.02
N LEU A 285 -3.24 -23.67 21.92
CA LEU A 285 -3.33 -24.59 20.80
C LEU A 285 -4.61 -24.28 20.03
N MET A 286 -4.47 -23.96 18.77
CA MET A 286 -5.60 -23.83 17.84
C MET A 286 -5.52 -24.92 16.80
N THR A 287 -6.69 -25.40 16.39
CA THR A 287 -6.81 -26.39 15.32
C THR A 287 -7.80 -25.90 14.30
N TRP A 288 -7.50 -26.11 13.02
CA TRP A 288 -8.38 -25.79 11.92
C TRP A 288 -8.51 -27.02 11.01
N ASP A 289 -9.75 -27.33 10.62
CA ASP A 289 -10.04 -28.40 9.68
C ASP A 289 -10.10 -27.83 8.26
N GLY A 290 -9.09 -28.16 7.44
CA GLY A 290 -9.03 -27.74 6.05
C GLY A 290 -9.79 -28.65 5.08
N GLY A 291 -10.49 -29.65 5.60
CA GLY A 291 -11.22 -30.66 4.83
C GLY A 291 -10.32 -31.80 4.34
N ASP A 292 -9.09 -31.52 3.93
CA ASP A 292 -8.08 -32.52 3.55
C ASP A 292 -7.17 -32.95 4.71
N ALA A 293 -6.92 -32.03 5.65
CA ALA A 293 -6.15 -32.26 6.86
C ALA A 293 -6.61 -31.34 8.00
N ILE A 294 -6.33 -31.79 9.23
CA ILE A 294 -6.44 -30.93 10.42
C ILE A 294 -5.08 -30.29 10.65
N TYR A 295 -5.05 -28.97 10.63
CA TYR A 295 -3.89 -28.15 10.93
C TYR A 295 -3.93 -27.73 12.39
N ALA A 296 -2.76 -27.59 13.01
CA ALA A 296 -2.67 -27.13 14.40
C ALA A 296 -1.57 -26.07 14.53
N GLN A 297 -1.86 -25.02 15.28
CA GLN A 297 -0.90 -23.98 15.66
C GLN A 297 -0.74 -23.99 17.18
N LEU A 298 0.47 -24.26 17.65
CA LEU A 298 0.85 -24.07 19.05
C LEU A 298 1.58 -22.74 19.17
N MET A 299 1.06 -21.86 20.01
CA MET A 299 1.68 -20.61 20.40
C MET A 299 2.14 -20.73 21.85
N VAL A 300 3.39 -20.39 22.13
CA VAL A 300 3.94 -20.32 23.48
C VAL A 300 4.40 -18.89 23.73
N VAL A 301 3.82 -18.26 24.75
CA VAL A 301 4.14 -16.89 25.15
C VAL A 301 5.09 -16.96 26.35
N PRO A 302 6.24 -16.28 26.29
CA PRO A 302 7.21 -16.29 27.38
C PRO A 302 6.62 -15.65 28.64
N PRO A 303 7.11 -16.01 29.85
CA PRO A 303 6.73 -15.31 31.07
C PRO A 303 7.32 -13.89 31.07
N LEU A 304 6.88 -13.08 32.02
CA LEU A 304 7.49 -11.76 32.27
C LEU A 304 9.03 -11.89 32.43
N PRO A 305 9.84 -10.96 31.86
CA PRO A 305 11.30 -11.04 31.88
C PRO A 305 11.92 -11.28 33.27
N GLY A 306 11.34 -10.73 34.34
CA GLY A 306 11.81 -10.90 35.72
C GLY A 306 11.35 -12.18 36.43
N ALA A 307 10.54 -13.03 35.78
CA ALA A 307 10.08 -14.28 36.39
C ALA A 307 11.17 -15.37 36.43
N LEU A 308 12.20 -15.25 35.59
CA LEU A 308 13.30 -16.21 35.49
C LEU A 308 14.46 -15.92 36.46
N ASP A 309 14.52 -14.72 37.04
CA ASP A 309 15.61 -14.29 37.95
C ASP A 309 15.49 -14.86 39.37
N HIS A 310 14.45 -15.64 39.66
CA HIS A 310 14.15 -16.20 41.00
C HIS A 310 14.16 -17.73 41.07
N GLN A 311 14.73 -18.44 40.09
CA GLN A 311 14.91 -19.90 40.13
C GLN A 311 16.36 -20.32 40.38
#